data_AF-A0A2N5K6I7-F1
#
_entry.id   AF-A0A2N5K6I7-F1
#
_cell.length_a   1.000
_cell.length_b   1.000
_cell.length_c   1.000
_cell.angle_alpha   90.00
_cell.angle_beta   90.00
_cell.angle_gamma   90.00
#
_symmetry.space_group_name_H-M   'P 1'
#
loop_
_entity.id
_entity.type
_entity.pdbx_description
1 polymer ?
#
loop_
_entity_poly.entity_id
_entity_poly.type
_entity_poly.pdbx_seq_one_letter_code
_entity_poly.pdbx_strand_id
1 'polypeptide(L)'
;LYHDAEWFSTLADLLLHKHAYPASALREGWELLLLNQFHDILPGSSIRQVYEESHAQYQHLQRIGRGIIAEAQTALQETLACERESVVVFNSLGWTRKGLIEQPYTGALDNKTIAQPDGRGRLRQIVERDGERKILFHVDEVPALGYRTYPVVEHAASAEPETMVVRPELLENPFYRIALSTSGQITSLFDKVNQREVLSAPGNVLQVFQDKPMAFDAWDIEIYYREKMQVITDLIETTVEETGPLRGVLQLRWRFRSSTITQRLTLYAHSPRIDFRTDVDWHEQQLLLKVAFPVQIRSTRATYEIQWGNIERPTHWNTSWDWARFESVGHRWVDLSEGNYGVALLNDCKYGHDIKDNVLRLTLIKSPIRPDPLADQGRHLFTYSLLPHAGAWRASEVVQQAYDLNYPLHSDLLAANPRGLLPPAYSFAELDADHMIIETIKQAEDEPAWIVRLYEYKQYRNNRVVMTFGQPIRRAVVCNLMEEPAGDASYQGQQLEFAIAPYEIKTFKI
;
A
#
# COMPACT_ATOMS: atom_id res chain seq x y z
N LEU A 1 10.46 0.32 0.08
CA LEU A 1 11.76 0.72 0.68
C LEU A 1 12.82 1.01 -0.37
N TYR A 2 13.35 0.03 -1.10
CA TYR A 2 14.42 0.27 -2.08
C TYR A 2 13.98 1.17 -3.24
N HIS A 3 12.73 1.03 -3.70
CA HIS A 3 12.08 2.00 -4.58
C HIS A 3 12.21 3.45 -4.07
N ASP A 4 11.80 3.70 -2.83
CA ASP A 4 11.87 5.05 -2.25
C ASP A 4 13.32 5.51 -2.05
N ALA A 5 14.25 4.61 -1.73
CA ALA A 5 15.67 4.93 -1.60
C ALA A 5 16.26 5.42 -2.92
N GLU A 6 16.01 4.72 -4.03
CA GLU A 6 16.45 5.16 -5.36
C GLU A 6 15.81 6.49 -5.76
N TRP A 7 14.51 6.65 -5.50
CA TRP A 7 13.79 7.87 -5.82
C TRP A 7 14.30 9.08 -5.01
N PHE A 8 14.44 8.95 -3.69
CA PHE A 8 14.95 10.02 -2.82
C PHE A 8 16.37 10.42 -3.22
N SER A 9 17.26 9.45 -3.47
CA SER A 9 18.62 9.74 -3.92
C SER A 9 18.65 10.42 -5.28
N THR A 10 17.79 9.99 -6.22
CA THR A 10 17.67 10.64 -7.54
C THR A 10 17.21 12.09 -7.39
N LEU A 11 16.18 12.33 -6.57
CA LEU A 11 15.64 13.66 -6.35
C LEU A 11 16.68 14.58 -5.68
N ALA A 12 17.41 14.09 -4.68
CA ALA A 12 18.45 14.83 -3.98
C ALA A 12 19.65 15.15 -4.89
N ASP A 13 20.13 14.20 -5.69
CA ASP A 13 21.21 14.45 -6.66
C ASP A 13 20.79 15.48 -7.71
N LEU A 14 19.59 15.31 -8.30
CA LEU A 14 19.06 16.22 -9.31
C LEU A 14 18.94 17.66 -8.78
N LEU A 15 18.40 17.84 -7.58
CA LEU A 15 18.06 19.18 -7.06
C LEU A 15 19.23 19.87 -6.35
N LEU A 16 20.16 19.13 -5.76
CA LEU A 16 21.23 19.69 -4.94
C LEU A 16 22.57 19.76 -5.68
N HIS A 17 22.78 18.93 -6.70
CA HIS A 17 24.03 18.77 -7.47
C HIS A 17 25.29 18.42 -6.62
N LYS A 18 25.12 18.19 -5.33
CA LYS A 18 26.18 17.89 -4.35
C LYS A 18 25.89 16.62 -3.55
N HIS A 19 24.77 15.97 -3.81
CA HIS A 19 24.38 14.74 -3.14
C HIS A 19 24.67 13.57 -4.09
N ALA A 20 25.75 12.83 -3.84
CA ALA A 20 26.13 11.74 -4.71
C ALA A 20 25.15 10.56 -4.59
N TYR A 21 24.68 10.05 -5.73
CA TYR A 21 23.83 8.86 -5.76
C TYR A 21 24.57 7.64 -5.16
N PRO A 22 24.00 6.93 -4.16
CA PRO A 22 24.70 5.89 -3.40
C PRO A 22 24.70 4.53 -4.12
N ALA A 23 25.20 4.49 -5.37
CA ALA A 23 25.14 3.34 -6.26
C ALA A 23 25.67 2.04 -5.62
N SER A 24 26.83 2.10 -4.94
CA SER A 24 27.43 0.91 -4.32
C SER A 24 26.57 0.31 -3.21
N ALA A 25 25.96 1.14 -2.36
CA ALA A 25 25.12 0.68 -1.25
C ALA A 25 23.77 0.14 -1.77
N LEU A 26 23.20 0.80 -2.78
CA LEU A 26 21.99 0.32 -3.47
C LEU A 26 22.25 -1.03 -4.14
N ARG A 27 23.38 -1.18 -4.83
CA ARG A 27 23.77 -2.45 -5.47
C ARG A 27 23.90 -3.59 -4.47
N GLU A 28 24.62 -3.37 -3.37
CA GLU A 28 24.74 -4.36 -2.28
C GLU A 28 23.36 -4.79 -1.78
N GLY A 29 22.48 -3.81 -1.52
CA GLY A 29 21.14 -4.10 -1.04
C GLY A 29 20.25 -4.80 -2.08
N TRP A 30 20.34 -4.45 -3.36
CA TRP A 30 19.60 -5.14 -4.42
C TRP A 30 20.09 -6.57 -4.63
N GLU A 31 21.39 -6.81 -4.66
CA GLU A 31 21.96 -8.16 -4.80
C GLU A 31 21.52 -9.06 -3.63
N LEU A 32 21.56 -8.53 -2.39
CA LEU A 32 21.11 -9.27 -1.21
C LEU A 32 19.59 -9.46 -1.15
N LEU A 33 18.80 -8.49 -1.64
CA LEU A 33 17.34 -8.65 -1.77
C LEU A 33 17.01 -9.74 -2.80
N LEU A 34 17.64 -9.73 -3.97
CA LEU A 34 17.43 -10.72 -5.03
C LEU A 34 17.87 -12.12 -4.61
N LEU A 35 18.93 -12.24 -3.80
CA LEU A 35 19.28 -13.52 -3.16
C LEU A 35 18.10 -14.08 -2.34
N ASN A 36 17.45 -13.23 -1.54
CA ASN A 36 16.28 -13.61 -0.73
C ASN A 36 15.00 -13.83 -1.55
N GLN A 37 15.01 -13.51 -2.85
CA GLN A 37 13.92 -13.83 -3.77
C GLN A 37 14.11 -15.18 -4.47
N PHE A 38 15.11 -15.97 -4.08
CA PHE A 38 15.28 -17.32 -4.58
C PHE A 38 14.01 -18.16 -4.33
N HIS A 39 13.69 -19.03 -5.28
CA HIS A 39 12.40 -19.75 -5.33
C HIS A 39 12.19 -20.78 -4.20
N ASP A 40 13.21 -21.07 -3.39
CA ASP A 40 13.04 -21.85 -2.17
C ASP A 40 13.17 -21.01 -0.87
N ILE A 41 13.56 -19.74 -0.98
CA ILE A 41 13.62 -18.81 0.15
C ILE A 41 12.30 -18.04 0.23
N LEU A 42 11.97 -17.29 -0.82
CA LEU A 42 10.80 -16.41 -0.82
C LEU A 42 9.46 -17.16 -0.65
N PRO A 43 9.24 -18.32 -1.29
CA PRO A 43 8.00 -19.08 -1.10
C PRO A 43 7.88 -19.78 0.25
N GLY A 44 8.89 -19.70 1.13
CA GLY A 44 8.79 -20.29 2.47
C GLY A 44 8.97 -21.82 2.49
N SER A 45 9.79 -22.38 1.59
CA SER A 45 10.00 -23.81 1.45
C SER A 45 11.38 -24.40 1.84
N SER A 46 12.30 -23.60 2.38
CA SER A 46 13.59 -24.01 2.97
C SER A 46 13.51 -24.39 4.47
N ILE A 47 14.59 -24.98 4.98
CA ILE A 47 14.78 -25.26 6.43
C ILE A 47 14.91 -23.98 7.26
N ARG A 48 14.63 -24.09 8.56
CA ARG A 48 14.68 -23.00 9.55
C ARG A 48 15.92 -22.09 9.44
N GLN A 49 17.11 -22.68 9.32
CA GLN A 49 18.38 -21.94 9.32
C GLN A 49 18.46 -20.94 8.17
N VAL A 50 17.85 -21.25 7.02
CA VAL A 50 17.79 -20.35 5.88
C VAL A 50 16.95 -19.11 6.22
N TYR A 51 15.88 -19.24 7.00
CA TYR A 51 15.06 -18.10 7.42
C TYR A 51 15.66 -17.29 8.56
N GLU A 52 16.41 -17.93 9.46
CA GLU A 52 17.18 -17.20 10.47
C GLU A 52 18.23 -16.29 9.79
N GLU A 53 18.92 -16.80 8.77
CA GLU A 53 19.84 -16.02 7.95
C GLU A 53 19.11 -14.94 7.13
N SER A 54 18.05 -15.33 6.41
CA SER A 54 17.22 -14.41 5.61
C SER A 54 16.68 -13.26 6.47
N HIS A 55 16.22 -13.52 7.69
CA HIS A 55 15.74 -12.50 8.61
C HIS A 55 16.84 -11.50 8.98
N ALA A 56 18.05 -11.97 9.30
CA ALA A 56 19.19 -11.09 9.56
C ALA A 56 19.59 -10.27 8.33
N GLN A 57 19.53 -10.87 7.14
CA GLN A 57 19.76 -10.18 5.87
C GLN A 57 18.70 -9.10 5.63
N TYR A 58 17.41 -9.35 5.88
CA TYR A 58 16.35 -8.34 5.78
C TYR A 58 16.54 -7.19 6.79
N GLN A 59 16.99 -7.46 8.02
CA GLN A 59 17.36 -6.39 8.96
C GLN A 59 18.52 -5.54 8.42
N HIS A 60 19.49 -6.16 7.75
CA HIS A 60 20.58 -5.43 7.10
C HIS A 60 20.09 -4.58 5.92
N LEU A 61 19.24 -5.16 5.05
CA LEU A 61 18.60 -4.46 3.94
C LEU A 61 17.81 -3.23 4.41
N GLN A 62 17.09 -3.35 5.53
CA GLN A 62 16.35 -2.25 6.14
C GLN A 62 17.28 -1.14 6.62
N ARG A 63 18.44 -1.47 7.22
CA ARG A 63 19.43 -0.46 7.64
C ARG A 63 20.00 0.31 6.45
N ILE A 64 20.37 -0.38 5.36
CA ILE A 64 20.88 0.27 4.14
C ILE A 64 19.82 1.22 3.57
N GLY A 65 18.62 0.68 3.25
CA GLY A 65 17.57 1.46 2.59
C GLY A 65 17.08 2.65 3.42
N ARG A 66 16.89 2.47 4.74
CA ARG A 66 16.48 3.57 5.63
C ARG A 66 17.59 4.62 5.81
N GLY A 67 18.86 4.20 5.85
CA GLY A 67 20.00 5.11 5.92
C GLY A 67 20.07 6.03 4.69
N ILE A 68 19.94 5.44 3.50
CA ILE A 68 19.93 6.18 2.22
C ILE A 68 18.77 7.19 2.18
N ILE A 69 17.55 6.74 2.54
CA ILE A 69 16.38 7.63 2.57
C ILE A 69 16.60 8.78 3.55
N ALA A 70 17.06 8.49 4.77
CA ALA A 70 17.29 9.52 5.79
C ALA A 70 18.33 10.54 5.34
N GLU A 71 19.45 10.11 4.73
CA GLU A 71 20.50 11.01 4.24
C GLU A 71 19.97 11.94 3.14
N ALA A 72 19.27 11.39 2.15
CA ALA A 72 18.67 12.18 1.07
C ALA A 72 17.57 13.12 1.58
N GLN A 73 16.72 12.66 2.50
CA GLN A 73 15.69 13.48 3.14
C GLN A 73 16.30 14.67 3.89
N THR A 74 17.29 14.43 4.76
CA THR A 74 17.97 15.50 5.50
C THR A 74 18.58 16.53 4.55
N ALA A 75 19.28 16.08 3.49
CA ALA A 75 19.90 16.99 2.52
C ALA A 75 18.86 17.87 1.77
N LEU A 76 17.72 17.29 1.39
CA LEU A 76 16.60 18.03 0.79
C LEU A 76 16.01 19.04 1.79
N GLN A 77 15.72 18.60 3.02
CA GLN A 77 15.14 19.42 4.08
C GLN A 77 15.97 20.67 4.41
N GLU A 78 17.30 20.52 4.52
CA GLU A 78 18.22 21.63 4.80
C GLU A 78 18.23 22.71 3.70
N THR A 79 17.81 22.35 2.48
CA THR A 79 17.83 23.24 1.31
C THR A 79 16.44 23.81 0.96
N LEU A 80 15.37 23.29 1.56
CA LEU A 80 14.00 23.74 1.30
C LEU A 80 13.74 25.16 1.80
N ALA A 81 13.19 26.01 0.92
CA ALA A 81 12.72 27.33 1.30
C ALA A 81 11.40 27.23 2.05
N CYS A 82 11.37 27.78 3.26
CA CYS A 82 10.14 27.94 4.03
C CYS A 82 10.20 29.19 4.92
N GLU A 83 9.20 30.05 4.82
CA GLU A 83 9.15 31.30 5.59
C GLU A 83 8.89 31.09 7.08
N ARG A 84 8.30 29.94 7.42
CA ARG A 84 7.85 29.57 8.76
C ARG A 84 8.02 28.07 8.96
N GLU A 85 7.94 27.63 10.22
CA GLU A 85 7.86 26.21 10.56
C GLU A 85 6.78 25.53 9.72
N SER A 86 7.13 24.40 9.12
CA SER A 86 6.26 23.68 8.18
C SER A 86 6.41 22.18 8.38
N VAL A 87 5.54 21.40 7.77
CA VAL A 87 5.75 19.96 7.54
C VAL A 87 5.97 19.78 6.04
N VAL A 88 7.06 19.13 5.64
CA VAL A 88 7.22 18.67 4.26
C VAL A 88 6.59 17.30 4.13
N VAL A 89 5.90 17.07 3.01
CA VAL A 89 5.37 15.76 2.64
C VAL A 89 5.91 15.39 1.27
N PHE A 90 6.49 14.19 1.19
CA PHE A 90 7.13 13.61 0.02
C PHE A 90 6.25 12.51 -0.55
N ASN A 91 6.15 12.49 -1.89
CA ASN A 91 5.39 11.52 -2.65
C ASN A 91 6.29 10.83 -3.67
N SER A 92 6.57 9.54 -3.44
CA SER A 92 7.40 8.73 -4.34
C SER A 92 6.64 8.11 -5.52
N LEU A 93 5.35 8.43 -5.73
CA LEU A 93 4.53 7.83 -6.80
C LEU A 93 4.26 8.81 -7.94
N GLY A 94 4.07 8.26 -9.15
CA GLY A 94 3.89 8.98 -10.43
C GLY A 94 2.61 9.79 -10.63
N TRP A 95 1.84 10.05 -9.58
CA TRP A 95 0.64 10.90 -9.64
C TRP A 95 0.52 11.76 -8.39
N THR A 96 -0.22 12.85 -8.50
CA THR A 96 -0.53 13.74 -7.38
C THR A 96 -1.40 13.03 -6.34
N ARG A 97 -0.97 13.06 -5.08
CA ARG A 97 -1.63 12.34 -3.99
C ARG A 97 -2.29 13.28 -3.00
N LYS A 98 -3.37 12.79 -2.40
CA LYS A 98 -4.01 13.34 -1.20
C LYS A 98 -4.01 12.25 -0.14
N GLY A 99 -4.12 12.61 1.13
CA GLY A 99 -4.21 11.58 2.16
C GLY A 99 -4.05 12.08 3.58
N LEU A 100 -4.21 11.15 4.52
CA LEU A 100 -3.97 11.38 5.93
C LEU A 100 -2.49 11.18 6.25
N ILE A 101 -1.87 12.16 6.89
CA ILE A 101 -0.49 12.08 7.36
C ILE A 101 -0.47 11.85 8.86
N GLU A 102 0.39 10.95 9.33
CA GLU A 102 0.72 10.82 10.76
C GLU A 102 2.09 11.44 11.05
N GLN A 103 2.10 12.67 11.57
CA GLN A 103 3.35 13.33 11.95
C GLN A 103 3.62 13.11 13.44
N PRO A 104 4.84 12.66 13.84
CA PRO A 104 5.26 12.64 15.23
C PRO A 104 4.99 13.97 15.94
N TYR A 105 4.33 13.90 17.11
CA TYR A 105 4.00 15.07 17.89
C TYR A 105 5.23 15.50 18.71
N THR A 106 5.65 16.74 18.53
CA THR A 106 6.75 17.36 19.29
C THR A 106 6.25 18.64 19.96
N GLY A 107 7.02 19.19 20.91
CA GLY A 107 6.67 20.47 21.53
C GLY A 107 6.55 21.63 20.53
N ALA A 108 7.15 21.51 19.34
CA ALA A 108 6.99 22.48 18.25
C ALA A 108 5.54 22.58 17.75
N LEU A 109 4.70 21.58 18.01
CA LEU A 109 3.30 21.47 17.59
C LEU A 109 2.30 21.81 18.72
N ASP A 110 2.78 22.25 19.89
CA ASP A 110 1.91 22.65 20.99
C ASP A 110 1.00 23.81 20.58
N ASN A 111 -0.31 23.63 20.80
CA ASN A 111 -1.38 24.55 20.37
C ASN A 111 -1.39 24.90 18.88
N LYS A 112 -0.68 24.14 18.04
CA LYS A 112 -0.58 24.35 16.60
C LYS A 112 -1.26 23.24 15.80
N THR A 113 -1.49 23.51 14.53
CA THR A 113 -1.97 22.55 13.53
C THR A 113 -1.20 22.73 12.23
N ILE A 114 -1.36 21.80 11.30
CA ILE A 114 -0.80 21.90 9.96
C ILE A 114 -1.95 22.32 9.04
N ALA A 115 -1.76 23.43 8.31
CA ALA A 115 -2.74 23.92 7.35
C ALA A 115 -2.36 23.54 5.92
N GLN A 116 -3.33 23.60 5.01
CA GLN A 116 -3.05 23.60 3.58
C GLN A 116 -2.17 24.81 3.20
N PRO A 117 -1.44 24.78 2.06
CA PRO A 117 -0.60 25.89 1.61
C PRO A 117 -1.36 27.21 1.44
N ASP A 118 -2.65 27.15 1.11
CA ASP A 118 -3.54 28.32 0.99
C ASP A 118 -4.10 28.82 2.34
N GLY A 119 -3.72 28.17 3.45
CA GLY A 119 -4.14 28.48 4.81
C GLY A 119 -5.47 27.86 5.26
N ARG A 120 -6.14 27.09 4.39
CA ARG A 120 -7.38 26.34 4.70
C ARG A 120 -7.07 24.98 5.35
N GLY A 121 -8.11 24.19 5.62
CA GLY A 121 -8.00 22.78 6.04
C GLY A 121 -7.19 22.60 7.32
N ARG A 122 -7.76 23.00 8.46
CA ARG A 122 -7.08 23.03 9.78
C ARG A 122 -7.49 21.89 10.71
N LEU A 123 -8.19 20.89 10.18
CA LEU A 123 -8.59 19.70 10.94
C LEU A 123 -7.35 18.98 11.43
N ARG A 124 -7.33 18.72 12.73
CA ARG A 124 -6.33 17.87 13.36
C ARG A 124 -6.99 16.84 14.26
N GLN A 125 -6.30 15.73 14.44
CA GLN A 125 -6.62 14.73 15.44
C GLN A 125 -5.31 14.32 16.11
N ILE A 126 -5.24 14.42 17.44
CA ILE A 126 -4.08 13.95 18.18
C ILE A 126 -4.38 12.53 18.62
N VAL A 127 -3.45 11.62 18.33
CA VAL A 127 -3.54 10.22 18.72
C VAL A 127 -2.32 9.83 19.52
N GLU A 128 -2.49 8.90 20.45
CA GLU A 128 -1.40 8.32 21.22
C GLU A 128 -1.53 6.81 21.13
N ARG A 129 -0.47 6.16 20.65
CA ARG A 129 -0.47 4.71 20.47
C ARG A 129 0.91 4.14 20.72
N ASP A 130 0.96 3.03 21.46
CA ASP A 130 2.21 2.33 21.77
C ASP A 130 3.28 3.27 22.41
N GLY A 131 2.84 4.31 23.14
CA GLY A 131 3.71 5.33 23.75
C GLY A 131 4.18 6.45 22.81
N GLU A 132 3.76 6.42 21.54
CA GLU A 132 4.04 7.46 20.56
C GLU A 132 2.84 8.38 20.36
N ARG A 133 3.04 9.68 20.57
CA ARG A 133 2.04 10.71 20.29
C ARG A 133 2.23 11.24 18.87
N LYS A 134 1.15 11.34 18.10
CA LYS A 134 1.15 11.81 16.72
C LYS A 134 0.02 12.82 16.49
N ILE A 135 0.25 13.75 15.56
CA ILE A 135 -0.80 14.61 15.00
C ILE A 135 -1.19 14.07 13.62
N LEU A 136 -2.48 13.91 13.41
CA LEU A 136 -3.08 13.57 12.14
C LEU A 136 -3.57 14.84 11.46
N PHE A 137 -3.27 14.98 10.18
CA PHE A 137 -3.80 16.04 9.33
C PHE A 137 -3.97 15.53 7.89
N HIS A 138 -4.90 16.11 7.15
CA HIS A 138 -5.12 15.76 5.74
C HIS A 138 -4.26 16.65 4.84
N VAL A 139 -3.73 16.10 3.76
CA VAL A 139 -3.11 16.85 2.67
C VAL A 139 -3.92 16.69 1.39
N ASP A 140 -4.21 17.80 0.72
CA ASP A 140 -5.08 17.77 -0.47
C ASP A 140 -4.31 17.46 -1.75
N GLU A 141 -3.03 17.80 -1.81
CA GLU A 141 -2.25 17.73 -3.04
C GLU A 141 -0.74 17.71 -2.75
N VAL A 142 -0.11 16.55 -2.93
CA VAL A 142 1.34 16.36 -2.93
C VAL A 142 1.74 15.98 -4.37
N PRO A 143 2.57 16.78 -5.07
CA PRO A 143 2.91 16.54 -6.48
C PRO A 143 3.52 15.15 -6.73
N ALA A 144 3.36 14.67 -7.97
CA ALA A 144 3.91 13.38 -8.40
C ALA A 144 5.44 13.35 -8.26
N LEU A 145 5.97 12.24 -7.73
CA LEU A 145 7.42 12.00 -7.62
C LEU A 145 8.17 13.19 -7.01
N GLY A 146 7.53 13.85 -6.04
CA GLY A 146 7.90 15.18 -5.61
C GLY A 146 7.56 15.42 -4.14
N TYR A 147 7.39 16.70 -3.79
CA TYR A 147 7.08 17.09 -2.43
C TYR A 147 6.29 18.40 -2.37
N ARG A 148 5.71 18.68 -1.20
CA ARG A 148 5.10 19.96 -0.86
C ARG A 148 5.26 20.29 0.62
N THR A 149 5.42 21.56 0.96
CA THR A 149 5.45 22.06 2.34
C THR A 149 4.06 22.56 2.78
N TYR A 150 3.74 22.31 4.04
CA TYR A 150 2.47 22.65 4.68
C TYR A 150 2.76 23.47 5.94
N PRO A 151 2.28 24.73 6.03
CA PRO A 151 2.65 25.60 7.14
C PRO A 151 2.09 25.11 8.47
N VAL A 152 2.93 25.15 9.50
CA VAL A 152 2.48 25.03 10.90
C VAL A 152 1.89 26.37 11.32
N VAL A 153 0.67 26.33 11.84
CA VAL A 153 -0.10 27.53 12.23
C VAL A 153 -0.76 27.34 13.59
N GLU A 154 -1.08 28.45 14.26
CA GLU A 154 -1.87 28.42 15.49
C GLU A 154 -3.21 27.73 15.27
N HIS A 155 -3.57 26.82 16.16
CA HIS A 155 -4.85 26.13 16.12
C HIS A 155 -5.93 27.05 16.69
N ALA A 156 -6.75 27.63 15.82
CA ALA A 156 -8.00 28.24 16.24
C ALA A 156 -9.00 27.11 16.52
N ALA A 157 -9.49 27.02 17.77
CA ALA A 157 -10.53 26.07 18.12
C ALA A 157 -11.82 26.40 17.35
N SER A 158 -12.12 25.62 16.30
CA SER A 158 -13.44 25.55 15.69
C SER A 158 -14.16 24.31 16.18
N ALA A 159 -15.47 24.44 16.46
CA ALA A 159 -16.33 23.28 16.64
C ALA A 159 -16.54 22.63 15.28
N GLU A 160 -15.94 21.46 15.10
CA GLU A 160 -15.99 20.72 13.84
C GLU A 160 -17.12 19.68 13.87
N PRO A 161 -17.78 19.40 12.74
CA PRO A 161 -18.86 18.42 12.70
C PRO A 161 -18.34 17.00 12.97
N GLU A 162 -18.95 16.31 13.92
CA GLU A 162 -18.71 14.88 14.19
C GLU A 162 -19.23 14.05 13.00
N THR A 163 -18.33 13.67 12.08
CA THR A 163 -18.65 12.83 10.92
C THR A 163 -18.30 11.36 11.12
N MET A 164 -17.62 11.04 12.23
CA MET A 164 -17.12 9.71 12.57
C MET A 164 -17.81 9.22 13.84
N VAL A 165 -18.43 8.05 13.79
CA VAL A 165 -18.98 7.34 14.94
C VAL A 165 -18.21 6.04 15.11
N VAL A 166 -17.68 5.78 16.30
CA VAL A 166 -17.04 4.50 16.63
C VAL A 166 -17.59 4.01 17.95
N ARG A 167 -18.26 2.87 17.91
CA ARG A 167 -18.85 2.15 19.04
C ARG A 167 -18.54 0.66 18.88
N PRO A 168 -18.56 -0.14 19.96
CA PRO A 168 -18.33 -1.58 19.88
C PRO A 168 -19.17 -2.32 18.84
N GLU A 169 -20.40 -1.88 18.62
CA GLU A 169 -21.39 -2.50 17.73
C GLU A 169 -21.56 -1.77 16.38
N LEU A 170 -21.00 -0.58 16.22
CA LEU A 170 -21.26 0.30 15.08
C LEU A 170 -20.07 1.22 14.77
N LEU A 171 -19.64 1.23 13.51
CA LEU A 171 -18.78 2.27 12.97
C LEU A 171 -19.49 3.00 11.83
N GLU A 172 -19.36 4.32 11.77
CA GLU A 172 -19.93 5.11 10.67
C GLU A 172 -19.01 6.27 10.31
N ASN A 173 -18.81 6.47 9.01
CA ASN A 173 -18.09 7.61 8.45
C ASN A 173 -18.93 8.23 7.30
N PRO A 174 -18.39 9.18 6.52
CA PRO A 174 -19.10 9.71 5.35
C PRO A 174 -19.46 8.65 4.29
N PHE A 175 -18.70 7.57 4.18
CA PHE A 175 -18.83 6.55 3.13
C PHE A 175 -19.68 5.35 3.54
N TYR A 176 -19.57 4.91 4.80
CA TYR A 176 -20.13 3.64 5.24
C TYR A 176 -20.82 3.73 6.57
N ARG A 177 -21.80 2.84 6.76
CA ARG A 177 -22.32 2.44 8.06
C ARG A 177 -22.06 0.94 8.23
N ILE A 178 -21.33 0.57 9.29
CA ILE A 178 -20.83 -0.79 9.55
C ILE A 178 -21.40 -1.28 10.88
N ALA A 179 -22.21 -2.33 10.85
CA ALA A 179 -22.72 -2.99 12.05
C ALA A 179 -21.90 -4.26 12.34
N LEU A 180 -21.61 -4.50 13.63
CA LEU A 180 -20.86 -5.66 14.09
C LEU A 180 -21.75 -6.61 14.89
N SER A 181 -21.47 -7.91 14.77
CA SER A 181 -22.01 -8.92 15.67
C SER A 181 -21.30 -8.90 17.03
N THR A 182 -21.85 -9.61 18.00
CA THR A 182 -21.21 -9.87 19.30
C THR A 182 -19.88 -10.63 19.20
N SER A 183 -19.60 -11.26 18.05
CA SER A 183 -18.32 -11.94 17.77
C SER A 183 -17.37 -11.08 16.92
N GLY A 184 -17.70 -9.80 16.66
CA GLY A 184 -16.84 -8.86 15.93
C GLY A 184 -16.88 -8.99 14.40
N GLN A 185 -17.72 -9.87 13.85
CA GLN A 185 -17.94 -10.00 12.40
C GLN A 185 -18.81 -8.85 11.90
N ILE A 186 -18.57 -8.38 10.68
CA ILE A 186 -19.37 -7.32 10.04
C ILE A 186 -20.68 -7.93 9.54
N THR A 187 -21.80 -7.60 10.18
CA THR A 187 -23.13 -8.11 9.80
C THR A 187 -23.80 -7.28 8.71
N SER A 188 -23.43 -6.00 8.60
CA SER A 188 -23.85 -5.09 7.54
C SER A 188 -22.74 -4.08 7.28
N LEU A 189 -22.50 -3.80 6.00
CA LEU A 189 -21.61 -2.78 5.47
C LEU A 189 -22.40 -2.02 4.39
N PHE A 190 -23.08 -0.96 4.82
CA PHE A 190 -23.87 -0.14 3.91
C PHE A 190 -23.02 0.97 3.30
N ASP A 191 -22.91 0.99 1.97
CA ASP A 191 -22.28 2.08 1.21
C ASP A 191 -23.27 3.23 1.03
N LYS A 192 -22.98 4.36 1.68
CA LYS A 192 -23.78 5.60 1.67
C LYS A 192 -23.61 6.40 0.38
N VAL A 193 -22.54 6.19 -0.38
CA VAL A 193 -22.33 6.86 -1.68
C VAL A 193 -23.18 6.18 -2.75
N ASN A 194 -23.13 4.85 -2.81
CA ASN A 194 -23.84 4.05 -3.82
C ASN A 194 -25.21 3.53 -3.33
N GLN A 195 -25.59 3.83 -2.09
CA GLN A 195 -26.88 3.53 -1.47
C GLN A 195 -27.25 2.04 -1.54
N ARG A 196 -26.29 1.16 -1.21
CA ARG A 196 -26.50 -0.29 -1.25
C ARG A 196 -25.74 -1.02 -0.14
N GLU A 197 -26.23 -2.20 0.19
CA GLU A 197 -25.52 -3.15 1.04
C GLU A 197 -24.38 -3.81 0.23
N VAL A 198 -23.19 -3.85 0.82
CA VAL A 198 -21.99 -4.41 0.19
C VAL A 198 -21.92 -5.92 0.39
N LEU A 199 -22.34 -6.41 1.56
CA LEU A 199 -22.16 -7.79 1.97
C LEU A 199 -23.42 -8.65 1.72
N SER A 200 -23.23 -9.88 1.26
CA SER A 200 -24.33 -10.85 1.08
C SER A 200 -24.57 -11.72 2.32
N ALA A 201 -23.58 -11.77 3.21
CA ALA A 201 -23.55 -12.50 4.48
C ALA A 201 -22.46 -11.85 5.35
N PRO A 202 -22.31 -12.21 6.64
CA PRO A 202 -21.30 -11.58 7.49
C PRO A 202 -19.89 -11.59 6.87
N GLY A 203 -19.23 -10.43 6.89
CA GLY A 203 -17.89 -10.20 6.39
C GLY A 203 -16.86 -10.08 7.51
N ASN A 204 -15.58 -9.97 7.13
CA ASN A 204 -14.44 -10.04 8.04
C ASN A 204 -14.49 -11.28 8.94
N VAL A 205 -14.84 -12.43 8.34
CA VAL A 205 -14.97 -13.69 9.06
C VAL A 205 -13.61 -14.39 9.08
N LEU A 206 -12.99 -14.45 10.25
CA LEU A 206 -11.75 -15.19 10.47
C LEU A 206 -12.06 -16.70 10.48
N GLN A 207 -11.49 -17.41 9.53
CA GLN A 207 -11.71 -18.84 9.27
C GLN A 207 -10.39 -19.60 9.42
N VAL A 208 -10.44 -20.72 10.11
CA VAL A 208 -9.30 -21.62 10.28
C VAL A 208 -9.63 -22.95 9.64
N PHE A 209 -8.78 -23.38 8.72
CA PHE A 209 -8.91 -24.65 8.03
C PHE A 209 -7.85 -25.63 8.51
N GLN A 210 -8.20 -26.92 8.55
CA GLN A 210 -7.19 -27.97 8.68
C GLN A 210 -6.37 -28.03 7.39
N ASP A 211 -5.06 -27.90 7.51
CA ASP A 211 -4.13 -27.93 6.39
C ASP A 211 -3.10 -29.03 6.60
N LYS A 212 -3.34 -30.17 5.94
CA LYS A 212 -2.51 -31.38 6.01
C LYS A 212 -2.39 -31.95 4.60
N PRO A 213 -1.55 -31.34 3.75
CA PRO A 213 -1.35 -31.80 2.38
C PRO A 213 -0.72 -33.20 2.36
N MET A 214 -0.89 -33.93 1.25
CA MET A 214 -0.40 -35.30 1.11
C MET A 214 1.14 -35.36 1.13
N ALA A 215 1.78 -34.38 0.49
CA ALA A 215 3.22 -34.19 0.44
C ALA A 215 3.56 -32.70 0.66
N PHE A 216 4.86 -32.41 0.80
CA PHE A 216 5.43 -31.06 0.76
C PHE A 216 4.66 -30.00 1.57
N ASP A 217 4.61 -30.17 2.90
CA ASP A 217 3.76 -29.40 3.81
C ASP A 217 3.85 -27.87 3.63
N ALA A 218 5.06 -27.31 3.46
CA ALA A 218 5.24 -25.88 3.20
C ALA A 218 4.90 -25.43 1.77
N TRP A 219 4.95 -26.31 0.78
CA TRP A 219 4.65 -25.96 -0.62
C TRP A 219 3.17 -26.07 -0.95
N ASP A 220 2.52 -27.14 -0.49
CA ASP A 220 1.22 -27.53 -1.00
C ASP A 220 0.09 -27.07 -0.09
N ILE A 221 -1.00 -26.63 -0.70
CA ILE A 221 -2.33 -26.60 -0.12
C ILE A 221 -3.16 -27.53 -1.00
N GLU A 222 -3.90 -28.44 -0.39
CA GLU A 222 -4.73 -29.39 -1.15
C GLU A 222 -6.18 -28.96 -1.10
N ILE A 223 -6.92 -29.08 -2.20
CA ILE A 223 -8.28 -28.53 -2.34
C ILE A 223 -9.27 -29.00 -1.24
N TYR A 224 -9.04 -30.18 -0.67
CA TYR A 224 -9.84 -30.72 0.43
C TYR A 224 -9.65 -29.98 1.77
N TYR A 225 -8.74 -29.00 1.87
CA TYR A 225 -8.58 -28.15 3.07
C TYR A 225 -9.91 -27.53 3.51
N ARG A 226 -10.83 -27.30 2.55
CA ARG A 226 -12.15 -26.70 2.75
C ARG A 226 -13.12 -27.57 3.56
N GLU A 227 -12.87 -28.88 3.67
CA GLU A 227 -13.78 -29.83 4.31
C GLU A 227 -13.85 -29.67 5.83
N LYS A 228 -12.79 -29.14 6.45
CA LYS A 228 -12.72 -28.90 7.90
C LYS A 228 -12.37 -27.47 8.19
N MET A 229 -13.40 -26.66 8.34
CA MET A 229 -13.32 -25.24 8.65
C MET A 229 -13.96 -24.96 9.99
N GLN A 230 -13.33 -24.08 10.77
CA GLN A 230 -13.89 -23.49 11.98
C GLN A 230 -13.82 -21.96 11.88
N VAL A 231 -14.87 -21.29 12.32
CA VAL A 231 -14.88 -19.83 12.46
C VAL A 231 -14.37 -19.44 13.85
N ILE A 232 -13.54 -18.39 13.93
CA ILE A 232 -13.12 -17.80 15.20
C ILE A 232 -14.23 -16.87 15.70
N THR A 233 -14.81 -17.18 16.85
CA THR A 233 -15.92 -16.42 17.45
C THR A 233 -15.69 -15.98 18.89
N ASP A 234 -14.62 -16.45 19.54
CA ASP A 234 -14.26 -16.12 20.92
C ASP A 234 -13.60 -14.73 20.98
N LEU A 235 -14.44 -13.70 20.84
CA LEU A 235 -14.08 -12.29 20.99
C LEU A 235 -13.93 -11.99 22.48
N ILE A 236 -12.72 -11.65 22.90
CA ILE A 236 -12.37 -11.45 24.30
C ILE A 236 -12.24 -9.97 24.68
N GLU A 237 -12.07 -9.07 23.70
CA GLU A 237 -11.92 -7.64 23.93
C GLU A 237 -12.46 -6.82 22.76
N THR A 238 -13.08 -5.68 23.06
CA THR A 238 -13.48 -4.67 22.07
C THR A 238 -13.25 -3.30 22.67
N THR A 239 -12.40 -2.51 22.03
CA THR A 239 -11.92 -1.23 22.56
C THR A 239 -11.99 -0.17 21.47
N VAL A 240 -12.69 0.92 21.73
CA VAL A 240 -12.64 2.12 20.89
C VAL A 240 -11.31 2.82 21.17
N GLU A 241 -10.37 2.74 20.22
CA GLU A 241 -9.05 3.36 20.37
C GLU A 241 -9.05 4.82 19.91
N GLU A 242 -9.77 5.12 18.83
CA GLU A 242 -9.83 6.47 18.27
C GLU A 242 -11.25 6.85 17.87
N THR A 243 -11.65 8.08 18.21
CA THR A 243 -12.85 8.74 17.67
C THR A 243 -12.50 10.20 17.43
N GLY A 244 -12.19 10.53 16.18
CA GLY A 244 -11.88 11.90 15.80
C GLY A 244 -12.33 12.24 14.39
N PRO A 245 -12.17 13.52 13.99
CA PRO A 245 -12.72 14.03 12.74
C PRO A 245 -12.03 13.50 11.48
N LEU A 246 -10.85 12.88 11.61
CA LEU A 246 -10.08 12.38 10.47
C LEU A 246 -10.08 10.86 10.38
N ARG A 247 -10.09 10.18 11.54
CA ARG A 247 -9.96 8.72 11.64
C ARG A 247 -10.70 8.17 12.85
N GLY A 248 -11.37 7.04 12.65
CA GLY A 248 -11.93 6.21 13.71
C GLY A 248 -11.27 4.83 13.74
N VAL A 249 -11.01 4.31 14.93
CA VAL A 249 -10.35 3.00 15.12
C VAL A 249 -11.05 2.20 16.21
N LEU A 250 -11.50 0.99 15.85
CA LEU A 250 -12.01 -0.01 16.77
C LEU A 250 -11.05 -1.20 16.83
N GLN A 251 -10.54 -1.51 18.01
CA GLN A 251 -9.76 -2.72 18.26
C GLN A 251 -10.70 -3.87 18.65
N LEU A 252 -10.52 -5.01 18.00
CA LEU A 252 -11.15 -6.29 18.29
C LEU A 252 -10.06 -7.30 18.63
N ARG A 253 -10.23 -8.07 19.71
CA ARG A 253 -9.29 -9.11 20.09
C ARG A 253 -9.99 -10.44 20.27
N TRP A 254 -9.53 -11.46 19.56
CA TRP A 254 -10.01 -12.83 19.68
C TRP A 254 -8.96 -13.73 20.30
N ARG A 255 -9.44 -14.77 20.98
CA ARG A 255 -8.64 -15.95 21.34
C ARG A 255 -8.98 -17.08 20.38
N PHE A 256 -7.97 -17.82 19.97
CA PHE A 256 -8.16 -19.08 19.25
C PHE A 256 -7.15 -20.10 19.78
N ARG A 257 -7.63 -21.05 20.60
CA ARG A 257 -6.78 -22.05 21.26
C ARG A 257 -5.62 -21.39 22.01
N SER A 258 -4.38 -21.61 21.57
CA SER A 258 -3.16 -21.06 22.18
C SER A 258 -2.74 -19.72 21.57
N SER A 259 -3.49 -19.22 20.59
CA SER A 259 -3.17 -18.03 19.80
C SER A 259 -4.10 -16.85 20.12
N THR A 260 -3.64 -15.64 19.82
CA THR A 260 -4.46 -14.42 19.91
C THR A 260 -4.38 -13.60 18.64
N ILE A 261 -5.49 -12.98 18.27
CA ILE A 261 -5.61 -12.12 17.09
C ILE A 261 -6.14 -10.78 17.56
N THR A 262 -5.36 -9.72 17.39
CA THR A 262 -5.77 -8.34 17.66
C THR A 262 -5.88 -7.61 16.34
N GLN A 263 -7.07 -7.15 15.97
CA GLN A 263 -7.31 -6.42 14.74
C GLN A 263 -7.85 -5.03 15.02
N ARG A 264 -7.32 -4.05 14.31
CA ARG A 264 -7.80 -2.67 14.33
C ARG A 264 -8.52 -2.38 13.03
N LEU A 265 -9.84 -2.24 13.13
CA LEU A 265 -10.70 -1.78 12.06
C LEU A 265 -10.66 -0.25 12.00
N THR A 266 -10.18 0.29 10.88
CA THR A 266 -9.93 1.72 10.71
C THR A 266 -10.80 2.31 9.60
N LEU A 267 -11.50 3.41 9.91
CA LEU A 267 -12.24 4.23 8.95
C LEU A 267 -11.62 5.62 8.84
N TYR A 268 -11.65 6.17 7.63
CA TYR A 268 -11.12 7.50 7.32
C TYR A 268 -12.24 8.46 6.92
N ALA A 269 -12.09 9.73 7.25
CA ALA A 269 -13.06 10.76 6.84
C ALA A 269 -12.98 11.08 5.34
N HIS A 270 -11.80 10.93 4.73
CA HIS A 270 -11.52 11.34 3.34
C HIS A 270 -11.10 10.19 2.42
N SER A 271 -11.21 8.94 2.86
CA SER A 271 -10.95 7.76 2.03
C SER A 271 -12.05 6.70 2.19
N PRO A 272 -12.53 6.10 1.09
CA PRO A 272 -13.47 4.97 1.13
C PRO A 272 -12.78 3.64 1.47
N ARG A 273 -11.48 3.63 1.76
CA ARG A 273 -10.76 2.41 2.15
C ARG A 273 -11.05 2.05 3.61
N ILE A 274 -11.28 0.76 3.88
CA ILE A 274 -11.47 0.22 5.23
C ILE A 274 -10.26 -0.65 5.54
N ASP A 275 -9.43 -0.25 6.52
CA ASP A 275 -8.17 -0.93 6.82
C ASP A 275 -8.33 -1.87 8.04
N PHE A 276 -7.79 -3.09 7.92
CA PHE A 276 -7.80 -4.14 8.93
C PHE A 276 -6.36 -4.46 9.33
N ARG A 277 -5.78 -3.65 10.22
CA ARG A 277 -4.42 -3.90 10.72
C ARG A 277 -4.46 -5.00 11.77
N THR A 278 -3.83 -6.13 11.49
CA THR A 278 -3.96 -7.36 12.25
C THR A 278 -2.62 -7.79 12.83
N ASP A 279 -2.58 -7.98 14.14
CA ASP A 279 -1.47 -8.48 14.95
C ASP A 279 -1.85 -9.85 15.51
N VAL A 280 -1.17 -10.90 15.07
CA VAL A 280 -1.47 -12.28 15.44
C VAL A 280 -0.30 -12.86 16.19
N ASP A 281 -0.51 -13.29 17.42
CA ASP A 281 0.41 -14.17 18.14
C ASP A 281 -0.03 -15.62 17.88
N TRP A 282 0.61 -16.27 16.90
CA TRP A 282 0.20 -17.55 16.32
C TRP A 282 1.04 -18.71 16.86
N HIS A 283 0.39 -19.67 17.50
CA HIS A 283 1.00 -20.87 18.10
C HIS A 283 0.32 -22.17 17.66
N GLU A 284 -0.37 -22.15 16.51
CA GLU A 284 -0.99 -23.33 15.94
C GLU A 284 -0.14 -23.95 14.83
N GLN A 285 -0.37 -25.24 14.57
CA GLN A 285 0.34 -26.01 13.54
C GLN A 285 -0.65 -26.75 12.64
N GLN A 286 -0.27 -26.93 11.38
CA GLN A 286 -1.05 -27.60 10.34
C GLN A 286 -2.45 -27.01 10.16
N LEU A 287 -2.51 -25.68 10.29
CA LEU A 287 -3.70 -24.87 10.10
C LEU A 287 -3.44 -23.74 9.10
N LEU A 288 -4.50 -23.35 8.42
CA LEU A 288 -4.52 -22.23 7.47
C LEU A 288 -5.54 -21.20 7.95
N LEU A 289 -5.06 -20.04 8.41
CA LEU A 289 -5.88 -18.90 8.80
C LEU A 289 -6.20 -18.07 7.56
N LYS A 290 -7.49 -17.77 7.36
CA LYS A 290 -7.99 -16.91 6.28
C LYS A 290 -9.01 -15.91 6.80
N VAL A 291 -9.28 -14.86 6.03
CA VAL A 291 -10.41 -13.95 6.23
C VAL A 291 -11.33 -13.96 5.01
N ALA A 292 -12.65 -14.03 5.23
CA ALA A 292 -13.65 -14.07 4.18
C ALA A 292 -14.60 -12.86 4.19
N PHE A 293 -14.94 -12.39 2.99
CA PHE A 293 -15.90 -11.33 2.70
C PHE A 293 -16.88 -11.80 1.60
N PRO A 294 -18.06 -12.32 2.00
CA PRO A 294 -19.14 -12.58 1.05
C PRO A 294 -19.79 -11.27 0.61
N VAL A 295 -19.66 -10.89 -0.66
CA VAL A 295 -20.13 -9.60 -1.19
C VAL A 295 -21.36 -9.76 -2.10
N GLN A 296 -22.19 -8.72 -2.22
CA GLN A 296 -23.30 -8.68 -3.17
C GLN A 296 -22.83 -8.31 -4.58
N ILE A 297 -21.90 -9.09 -5.13
CA ILE A 297 -21.40 -8.92 -6.49
C ILE A 297 -21.62 -10.21 -7.27
N ARG A 298 -22.15 -10.09 -8.49
CA ARG A 298 -22.28 -11.20 -9.40
C ARG A 298 -21.31 -11.07 -10.57
N SER A 299 -20.23 -11.84 -10.54
CA SER A 299 -19.30 -11.98 -11.66
C SER A 299 -18.84 -13.43 -11.84
N THR A 300 -18.54 -13.79 -13.08
CA THR A 300 -17.94 -15.09 -13.43
C THR A 300 -16.42 -15.10 -13.33
N ARG A 301 -15.83 -13.93 -13.04
CA ARG A 301 -14.38 -13.71 -13.04
C ARG A 301 -13.99 -12.63 -12.05
N ALA A 302 -12.84 -12.83 -11.42
CA ALA A 302 -12.18 -11.86 -10.55
C ALA A 302 -10.85 -11.43 -11.19
N THR A 303 -10.45 -10.19 -10.96
CA THR A 303 -9.19 -9.64 -11.48
C THR A 303 -8.13 -9.66 -10.39
N TYR A 304 -6.93 -10.11 -10.72
CA TYR A 304 -5.80 -10.24 -9.81
C TYR A 304 -4.65 -9.39 -10.33
N GLU A 305 -4.05 -8.59 -9.46
CA GLU A 305 -2.80 -7.92 -9.80
C GLU A 305 -1.66 -8.93 -10.01
N ILE A 306 -0.91 -8.72 -11.08
CA ILE A 306 0.37 -9.38 -11.37
C ILE A 306 1.44 -8.32 -11.63
N GLN A 307 2.70 -8.76 -11.79
CA GLN A 307 3.79 -7.86 -12.15
C GLN A 307 3.43 -7.03 -13.39
N TRP A 308 3.39 -5.71 -13.23
CA TRP A 308 3.09 -4.72 -14.27
C TRP A 308 1.78 -4.94 -15.03
N GLY A 309 0.76 -5.53 -14.38
CA GLY A 309 -0.52 -5.76 -15.04
C GLY A 309 -1.52 -6.50 -14.17
N ASN A 310 -2.44 -7.20 -14.82
CA ASN A 310 -3.48 -7.98 -14.15
C ASN A 310 -3.94 -9.14 -15.02
N ILE A 311 -4.59 -10.11 -14.37
CA ILE A 311 -5.18 -11.27 -15.03
C ILE A 311 -6.54 -11.59 -14.44
N GLU A 312 -7.46 -12.02 -15.30
CA GLU A 312 -8.78 -12.50 -14.88
C GLU A 312 -8.74 -14.01 -14.59
N ARG A 313 -9.32 -14.44 -13.46
CA ARG A 313 -9.51 -15.85 -13.10
C ARG A 313 -10.99 -16.16 -12.86
N PRO A 314 -11.46 -17.37 -13.22
CA PRO A 314 -12.85 -17.76 -13.04
C PRO A 314 -13.21 -17.92 -11.55
N THR A 315 -14.39 -17.42 -11.19
CA THR A 315 -14.95 -17.55 -9.83
C THR A 315 -15.78 -18.83 -9.65
N HIS A 316 -15.99 -19.61 -10.72
CA HIS A 316 -16.77 -20.85 -10.70
C HIS A 316 -15.89 -22.11 -10.75
N TRP A 317 -16.54 -23.28 -10.84
CA TRP A 317 -15.94 -24.62 -10.77
C TRP A 317 -16.28 -25.49 -12.00
N ASN A 318 -16.52 -24.87 -13.15
CA ASN A 318 -17.11 -25.53 -14.32
C ASN A 318 -16.18 -26.53 -15.02
N THR A 319 -14.86 -26.29 -14.98
CA THR A 319 -13.87 -27.15 -15.63
C THR A 319 -12.81 -27.64 -14.65
N SER A 320 -12.07 -28.70 -15.01
CA SER A 320 -10.91 -29.17 -14.23
C SER A 320 -9.85 -28.06 -14.04
N TRP A 321 -9.72 -27.17 -15.02
CA TRP A 321 -8.83 -26.01 -14.94
C TRP A 321 -9.32 -24.96 -13.94
N ASP A 322 -10.63 -24.83 -13.75
CA ASP A 322 -11.20 -23.93 -12.74
C ASP A 322 -11.05 -24.51 -11.33
N TRP A 323 -11.22 -25.83 -11.23
CA TRP A 323 -10.95 -26.62 -10.03
C TRP A 323 -9.51 -26.50 -9.56
N ALA A 324 -8.55 -26.61 -10.47
CA ALA A 324 -7.13 -26.47 -10.16
C ALA A 324 -6.76 -25.06 -9.65
N ARG A 325 -7.54 -24.03 -10.00
CA ARG A 325 -7.34 -22.64 -9.54
C ARG A 325 -8.24 -22.32 -8.35
N PHE A 326 -8.17 -23.15 -7.32
CA PHE A 326 -8.89 -22.92 -6.07
C PHE A 326 -8.22 -21.84 -5.22
N GLU A 327 -6.89 -21.72 -5.28
CA GLU A 327 -6.08 -20.64 -4.73
C GLU A 327 -5.36 -19.93 -5.89
N SER A 328 -5.17 -18.62 -5.82
CA SER A 328 -4.45 -17.84 -6.84
C SER A 328 -3.61 -16.76 -6.20
N VAL A 329 -2.48 -16.48 -6.83
CA VAL A 329 -1.59 -15.39 -6.45
C VAL A 329 -2.20 -14.06 -6.91
N GLY A 330 -2.24 -13.08 -6.01
CA GLY A 330 -2.44 -11.67 -6.30
C GLY A 330 -1.41 -10.87 -5.50
N HIS A 331 -0.84 -9.81 -6.09
CA HIS A 331 0.18 -9.01 -5.40
C HIS A 331 -0.45 -8.11 -4.32
N ARG A 332 -0.83 -6.87 -4.67
CA ARG A 332 -1.36 -5.90 -3.71
C ARG A 332 -2.87 -5.83 -3.71
N TRP A 333 -3.53 -6.26 -4.79
CA TRP A 333 -4.98 -6.22 -4.89
C TRP A 333 -5.59 -7.34 -5.72
N VAL A 334 -6.83 -7.66 -5.36
CA VAL A 334 -7.77 -8.46 -6.15
C VAL A 334 -9.11 -7.75 -6.18
N ASP A 335 -9.86 -7.91 -7.26
CA ASP A 335 -11.14 -7.23 -7.48
C ASP A 335 -12.22 -8.19 -7.95
N LEU A 336 -13.42 -8.03 -7.41
CA LEU A 336 -14.64 -8.63 -7.90
C LEU A 336 -15.64 -7.52 -8.22
N SER A 337 -15.88 -7.30 -9.52
CA SER A 337 -16.77 -6.25 -10.02
C SER A 337 -17.90 -6.81 -10.89
N GLU A 338 -19.08 -6.20 -10.76
CA GLU A 338 -20.19 -6.28 -11.70
C GLU A 338 -20.31 -4.97 -12.49
N GLY A 339 -21.38 -4.79 -13.28
CA GLY A 339 -21.47 -3.71 -14.27
C GLY A 339 -21.21 -2.30 -13.72
N ASN A 340 -21.77 -1.96 -12.56
CA ASN A 340 -21.72 -0.60 -11.99
C ASN A 340 -21.14 -0.55 -10.57
N TYR A 341 -20.64 -1.66 -10.03
CA TYR A 341 -20.17 -1.73 -8.65
C TYR A 341 -19.16 -2.86 -8.48
N GLY A 342 -18.21 -2.68 -7.57
CA GLY A 342 -17.19 -3.69 -7.28
C GLY A 342 -16.69 -3.60 -5.85
N VAL A 343 -16.01 -4.65 -5.42
CA VAL A 343 -15.34 -4.71 -4.14
C VAL A 343 -13.95 -5.29 -4.36
N ALA A 344 -12.94 -4.50 -4.01
CA ALA A 344 -11.56 -4.92 -4.02
C ALA A 344 -11.08 -5.31 -2.62
N LEU A 345 -10.17 -6.28 -2.57
CA LEU A 345 -9.42 -6.66 -1.38
C LEU A 345 -7.95 -6.33 -1.62
N LEU A 346 -7.41 -5.43 -0.81
CA LEU A 346 -6.02 -4.93 -0.89
C LEU A 346 -5.20 -5.54 0.24
N ASN A 347 -3.88 -5.63 0.09
CA ASN A 347 -2.98 -6.12 1.14
C ASN A 347 -1.56 -5.54 1.02
N ASP A 348 -0.77 -5.69 2.09
CA ASP A 348 0.64 -5.25 2.17
C ASP A 348 1.68 -6.38 2.16
N CYS A 349 1.26 -7.63 2.32
CA CYS A 349 2.19 -8.77 2.42
C CYS A 349 1.57 -10.16 2.16
N LYS A 350 0.33 -10.23 1.69
CA LYS A 350 -0.44 -11.49 1.56
C LYS A 350 -0.71 -11.81 0.10
N TYR A 351 -0.21 -12.94 -0.37
CA TYR A 351 -0.24 -13.27 -1.80
C TYR A 351 -1.30 -14.30 -2.20
N GLY A 352 -1.78 -15.12 -1.25
CA GLY A 352 -2.74 -16.19 -1.52
C GLY A 352 -4.20 -15.76 -1.38
N HIS A 353 -4.99 -15.97 -2.44
CA HIS A 353 -6.40 -15.59 -2.49
C HIS A 353 -7.27 -16.73 -3.06
N ASP A 354 -8.45 -16.97 -2.49
CA ASP A 354 -9.47 -17.85 -3.06
C ASP A 354 -10.78 -17.09 -3.30
N ILE A 355 -10.98 -16.54 -4.51
CA ILE A 355 -12.23 -15.86 -4.88
C ILE A 355 -13.10 -16.82 -5.66
N LYS A 356 -14.17 -17.27 -5.02
CA LYS A 356 -15.13 -18.22 -5.61
C LYS A 356 -16.56 -17.78 -5.33
N ASP A 357 -17.39 -17.91 -6.35
CA ASP A 357 -18.72 -17.32 -6.43
C ASP A 357 -18.67 -15.81 -6.14
N ASN A 358 -19.15 -15.42 -4.96
CA ASN A 358 -19.18 -14.04 -4.49
C ASN A 358 -18.38 -13.83 -3.18
N VAL A 359 -17.49 -14.76 -2.84
CA VAL A 359 -16.68 -14.67 -1.62
C VAL A 359 -15.26 -14.26 -1.98
N LEU A 360 -14.85 -13.08 -1.55
CA LEU A 360 -13.43 -12.70 -1.54
C LEU A 360 -12.80 -13.29 -0.28
N ARG A 361 -11.78 -14.15 -0.44
CA ARG A 361 -11.06 -14.72 0.71
C ARG A 361 -9.55 -14.56 0.53
N LEU A 362 -8.90 -14.10 1.60
CA LEU A 362 -7.46 -13.89 1.69
C LEU A 362 -6.85 -14.88 2.67
N THR A 363 -5.76 -15.52 2.26
CA THR A 363 -4.94 -16.37 3.11
C THR A 363 -4.01 -15.51 3.96
N LEU A 364 -4.11 -15.65 5.28
CA LEU A 364 -3.37 -14.82 6.24
C LEU A 364 -2.11 -15.53 6.75
N ILE A 365 -2.24 -16.76 7.24
CA ILE A 365 -1.14 -17.55 7.81
C ILE A 365 -1.34 -19.01 7.41
N LYS A 366 -0.30 -19.64 6.88
CA LYS A 366 -0.17 -21.10 6.74
C LYS A 366 0.84 -21.54 7.80
N SER A 367 0.59 -22.64 8.50
CA SER A 367 1.49 -23.10 9.58
C SER A 367 2.00 -24.52 9.32
N PRO A 368 2.84 -24.72 8.28
CA PRO A 368 3.37 -26.05 7.97
C PRO A 368 4.34 -26.50 9.07
N ILE A 369 4.65 -27.80 9.13
CA ILE A 369 5.66 -28.34 10.05
C ILE A 369 6.84 -28.99 9.31
N ARG A 370 6.85 -28.94 7.98
CA ARG A 370 7.94 -29.44 7.14
C ARG A 370 8.21 -28.47 5.98
N PRO A 371 9.47 -28.10 5.73
CA PRO A 371 10.68 -28.65 6.35
C PRO A 371 11.06 -28.02 7.70
N ASP A 372 10.44 -26.90 8.10
CA ASP A 372 10.63 -26.26 9.41
C ASP A 372 9.47 -26.60 10.37
N PRO A 373 9.73 -27.31 11.50
CA PRO A 373 8.71 -27.62 12.50
C PRO A 373 8.11 -26.42 13.22
N LEU A 374 8.77 -25.25 13.14
CA LEU A 374 8.38 -24.02 13.82
C LEU A 374 8.05 -22.90 12.83
N ALA A 375 7.73 -23.25 11.58
CA ALA A 375 7.30 -22.27 10.58
C ALA A 375 6.08 -21.47 11.07
N ASP A 376 6.14 -20.16 10.85
CA ASP A 376 5.09 -19.19 11.17
C ASP A 376 4.61 -19.20 12.63
N GLN A 377 5.40 -19.73 13.56
CA GLN A 377 5.18 -19.56 15.00
C GLN A 377 5.57 -18.14 15.44
N GLY A 378 4.78 -17.54 16.33
CA GLY A 378 5.04 -16.24 16.93
C GLY A 378 4.22 -15.10 16.33
N ARG A 379 4.78 -13.89 16.34
CA ARG A 379 4.04 -12.66 16.05
C ARG A 379 4.07 -12.32 14.55
N HIS A 380 2.88 -12.09 14.00
CA HIS A 380 2.66 -11.62 12.64
C HIS A 380 1.98 -10.26 12.65
N LEU A 381 2.45 -9.34 11.82
CA LEU A 381 1.82 -8.04 11.64
C LEU A 381 1.57 -7.81 10.15
N PHE A 382 0.31 -7.57 9.79
CA PHE A 382 -0.09 -7.36 8.41
C PHE A 382 -1.35 -6.50 8.31
N THR A 383 -1.54 -5.88 7.16
CA THR A 383 -2.73 -5.07 6.85
C THR A 383 -3.37 -5.57 5.57
N TYR A 384 -4.68 -5.71 5.61
CA TYR A 384 -5.49 -5.83 4.41
C TYR A 384 -6.62 -4.82 4.47
N SER A 385 -7.19 -4.50 3.32
CA SER A 385 -8.21 -3.47 3.21
C SER A 385 -9.35 -3.90 2.32
N LEU A 386 -10.58 -3.59 2.72
CA LEU A 386 -11.74 -3.73 1.87
C LEU A 386 -12.05 -2.39 1.21
N LEU A 387 -12.22 -2.38 -0.11
CA LEU A 387 -12.51 -1.18 -0.88
C LEU A 387 -13.71 -1.41 -1.80
N PRO A 388 -14.94 -1.14 -1.32
CA PRO A 388 -16.09 -0.96 -2.20
C PRO A 388 -15.90 0.23 -3.14
N HIS A 389 -16.30 0.10 -4.41
CA HIS A 389 -16.18 1.16 -5.39
C HIS A 389 -17.28 1.12 -6.46
N ALA A 390 -17.51 2.27 -7.11
CA ALA A 390 -18.37 2.34 -8.28
C ALA A 390 -17.67 1.78 -9.52
N GLY A 391 -18.45 1.18 -10.44
CA GLY A 391 -17.95 0.57 -11.67
C GLY A 391 -17.00 -0.61 -11.43
N ALA A 392 -16.19 -0.91 -12.45
CA ALA A 392 -15.12 -1.90 -12.37
C ALA A 392 -13.78 -1.26 -11.95
N TRP A 393 -12.81 -2.08 -11.53
CA TRP A 393 -11.49 -1.62 -11.08
C TRP A 393 -10.76 -0.63 -12.02
N ARG A 394 -10.97 -0.72 -13.34
CA ARG A 394 -10.35 0.20 -14.33
C ARG A 394 -10.84 1.64 -14.20
N ALA A 395 -12.09 1.81 -13.79
CA ALA A 395 -12.77 3.10 -13.65
C ALA A 395 -12.79 3.62 -12.21
N SER A 396 -12.16 2.90 -11.28
CA SER A 396 -12.08 3.25 -9.87
C SER A 396 -10.63 3.48 -9.43
N GLU A 397 -10.44 3.84 -8.16
CA GLU A 397 -9.13 4.12 -7.58
C GLU A 397 -8.47 2.86 -6.97
N VAL A 398 -8.89 1.64 -7.35
CA VAL A 398 -8.40 0.39 -6.72
C VAL A 398 -6.88 0.30 -6.77
N VAL A 399 -6.28 0.57 -7.93
CA VAL A 399 -4.82 0.49 -8.10
C VAL A 399 -4.12 1.57 -7.29
N GLN A 400 -4.61 2.81 -7.33
CA GLN A 400 -4.06 3.92 -6.56
C GLN A 400 -4.13 3.66 -5.06
N GLN A 401 -5.26 3.15 -4.55
CA GLN A 401 -5.45 2.80 -3.14
C GLN A 401 -4.57 1.61 -2.72
N ALA A 402 -4.33 0.63 -3.60
CA ALA A 402 -3.41 -0.47 -3.35
C ALA A 402 -1.96 0.03 -3.22
N TYR A 403 -1.55 0.96 -4.09
CA TYR A 403 -0.28 1.65 -3.97
C TYR A 403 -0.21 2.50 -2.70
N ASP A 404 -1.26 3.25 -2.37
CA ASP A 404 -1.30 4.08 -1.17
C ASP A 404 -1.12 3.28 0.13
N LEU A 405 -1.64 2.05 0.17
CA LEU A 405 -1.44 1.13 1.30
C LEU A 405 0.02 0.68 1.41
N ASN A 406 0.71 0.51 0.27
CA ASN A 406 2.06 -0.07 0.21
C ASN A 406 3.20 0.97 0.17
N TYR A 407 2.89 2.22 -0.22
CA TYR A 407 3.82 3.33 -0.38
C TYR A 407 3.31 4.54 0.41
N PRO A 408 3.63 4.62 1.71
CA PRO A 408 3.19 5.74 2.54
C PRO A 408 3.79 7.06 2.05
N LEU A 409 3.06 8.16 2.23
CA LEU A 409 3.64 9.49 2.14
C LEU A 409 4.64 9.66 3.29
N HIS A 410 5.83 10.18 2.99
CA HIS A 410 6.84 10.48 4.02
C HIS A 410 6.67 11.93 4.47
N SER A 411 6.68 12.19 5.77
CA SER A 411 6.56 13.54 6.29
C SER A 411 7.60 13.84 7.35
N ASP A 412 8.00 15.10 7.44
CA ASP A 412 8.86 15.56 8.53
C ASP A 412 8.68 17.06 8.83
N LEU A 413 9.04 17.45 10.04
CA LEU A 413 9.04 18.85 10.47
C LEU A 413 10.21 19.60 9.83
N LEU A 414 9.90 20.78 9.30
CA LEU A 414 10.86 21.75 8.80
C LEU A 414 10.91 22.96 9.71
N ALA A 415 12.12 23.32 10.14
CA ALA A 415 12.40 24.64 10.70
C ALA A 415 12.31 25.72 9.61
N ALA A 416 11.97 26.95 9.98
CA ALA A 416 11.93 28.06 9.04
C ALA A 416 13.30 28.28 8.39
N ASN A 417 13.34 28.30 7.06
CA ASN A 417 14.52 28.51 6.26
C ASN A 417 14.20 29.48 5.10
N PRO A 418 14.12 30.79 5.36
CA PRO A 418 13.81 31.79 4.32
C PRO A 418 14.92 31.94 3.27
N ARG A 419 16.10 31.32 3.50
CA ARG A 419 17.23 31.32 2.57
C ARG A 419 17.40 29.97 1.85
N GLY A 420 16.44 29.05 1.99
CA GLY A 420 16.43 27.82 1.22
C GLY A 420 16.40 28.11 -0.28
N LEU A 421 17.00 27.22 -1.06
CA LEU A 421 17.13 27.36 -2.50
C LEU A 421 16.05 26.58 -3.26
N LEU A 422 15.50 25.53 -2.65
CA LEU A 422 14.47 24.70 -3.27
C LEU A 422 13.08 25.29 -3.02
N PRO A 423 12.19 25.26 -4.03
CA PRO A 423 10.83 25.79 -3.89
C PRO A 423 10.01 24.98 -2.87
N PRO A 424 8.92 25.55 -2.31
CA PRO A 424 8.07 24.87 -1.34
C PRO A 424 7.26 23.69 -1.92
N ALA A 425 7.22 23.55 -3.24
CA ALA A 425 6.66 22.39 -3.92
C ALA A 425 7.48 22.08 -5.17
N TYR A 426 7.63 20.80 -5.48
CA TYR A 426 8.32 20.32 -6.67
C TYR A 426 7.70 19.01 -7.15
N SER A 427 7.73 18.80 -8.46
CA SER A 427 7.27 17.60 -9.14
C SER A 427 8.39 17.13 -10.07
N PHE A 428 8.84 15.88 -9.95
CA PHE A 428 9.91 15.37 -10.81
C PHE A 428 9.39 15.07 -12.21
N ALA A 429 8.25 14.36 -12.30
CA ALA A 429 7.60 14.04 -13.55
C ALA A 429 6.09 13.84 -13.36
N GLU A 430 5.31 14.28 -14.33
CA GLU A 430 3.86 14.11 -14.39
C GLU A 430 3.43 13.55 -15.74
N LEU A 431 2.44 12.65 -15.72
CA LEU A 431 1.80 12.10 -16.92
C LEU A 431 0.47 12.81 -17.16
N ASP A 432 0.14 13.07 -18.43
CA ASP A 432 -1.18 13.56 -18.85
C ASP A 432 -2.26 12.46 -18.96
N ALA A 433 -1.99 11.30 -18.34
CA ALA A 433 -2.79 10.09 -18.49
C ALA A 433 -2.82 9.25 -17.20
N ASP A 434 -3.97 8.66 -16.91
CA ASP A 434 -4.32 7.99 -15.64
C ASP A 434 -4.25 6.45 -15.68
N HIS A 435 -3.73 5.89 -16.77
CA HIS A 435 -3.69 4.44 -17.06
C HIS A 435 -2.25 3.88 -17.09
N MET A 436 -1.29 4.67 -16.61
CA MET A 436 0.11 4.30 -16.51
C MET A 436 0.63 4.62 -15.12
N ILE A 437 1.68 3.89 -14.72
CA ILE A 437 2.38 4.10 -13.46
C ILE A 437 3.86 4.25 -13.77
N ILE A 438 4.46 5.36 -13.32
CA ILE A 438 5.92 5.48 -13.24
C ILE A 438 6.35 4.63 -12.05
N GLU A 439 7.02 3.53 -12.32
CA GLU A 439 7.36 2.49 -11.35
C GLU A 439 8.81 2.59 -10.87
N THR A 440 9.70 3.19 -11.65
CA THR A 440 11.12 3.26 -11.29
C THR A 440 11.72 4.58 -11.73
N ILE A 441 12.42 5.22 -10.79
CA ILE A 441 13.31 6.34 -11.05
C ILE A 441 14.63 6.07 -10.33
N LYS A 442 15.69 5.92 -11.11
CA LYS A 442 17.03 5.64 -10.60
C LYS A 442 18.11 6.24 -11.49
N GLN A 443 19.34 6.30 -11.01
CA GLN A 443 20.50 6.60 -11.86
C GLN A 443 20.76 5.44 -12.82
N ALA A 444 21.17 5.73 -14.06
CA ALA A 444 21.66 4.71 -14.98
C ALA A 444 22.99 4.11 -14.48
N GLU A 445 23.25 2.84 -14.78
CA GLU A 445 24.43 2.13 -14.25
C GLU A 445 25.75 2.64 -14.85
N ASP A 446 25.75 2.95 -16.15
CA ASP A 446 26.98 3.19 -16.93
C ASP A 446 27.25 4.66 -17.27
N GLU A 447 26.30 5.56 -16.99
CA GLU A 447 26.42 6.98 -17.35
C GLU A 447 25.59 7.90 -16.44
N PRO A 448 25.94 9.20 -16.33
CA PRO A 448 25.21 10.16 -15.51
C PRO A 448 23.89 10.60 -16.19
N ALA A 449 22.94 9.67 -16.26
CA ALA A 449 21.59 9.84 -16.78
C ALA A 449 20.58 9.24 -15.80
N TRP A 450 19.31 9.63 -15.93
CA TRP A 450 18.23 9.05 -15.13
C TRP A 450 17.45 8.02 -15.94
N ILE A 451 17.10 6.91 -15.30
CA ILE A 451 16.19 5.91 -15.84
C ILE A 451 14.80 6.19 -15.29
N VAL A 452 13.84 6.32 -16.20
CA VAL A 452 12.41 6.40 -15.87
C VAL A 452 11.70 5.23 -16.53
N ARG A 453 11.17 4.32 -15.71
CA ARG A 453 10.40 3.16 -16.18
C ARG A 453 8.95 3.31 -15.79
N LEU A 454 8.08 3.03 -16.74
CA LEU A 454 6.63 3.05 -16.54
C LEU A 454 5.98 1.86 -17.23
N TYR A 455 4.74 1.57 -16.84
CA TYR A 455 3.94 0.54 -17.48
C TYR A 455 2.48 0.95 -17.59
N GLU A 456 1.80 0.46 -18.63
CA GLU A 456 0.36 0.57 -18.79
C GLU A 456 -0.34 -0.56 -18.03
N TYR A 457 -1.39 -0.27 -17.26
CA TYR A 457 -2.00 -1.28 -16.39
C TYR A 457 -3.51 -1.48 -16.60
N LYS A 458 -4.19 -0.62 -17.37
CA LYS A 458 -5.62 -0.69 -17.63
C LYS A 458 -5.98 -1.44 -18.93
N GLN A 459 -5.00 -1.95 -19.67
CA GLN A 459 -5.16 -2.55 -21.01
C GLN A 459 -5.55 -1.53 -22.08
N TYR A 460 -5.13 -0.28 -21.94
CA TYR A 460 -5.43 0.78 -22.90
C TYR A 460 -4.34 0.95 -23.93
N ARG A 461 -4.74 1.31 -25.16
CA ARG A 461 -3.82 1.80 -26.18
C ARG A 461 -3.92 3.32 -26.18
N ASN A 462 -2.78 3.99 -26.07
CA ASN A 462 -2.71 5.44 -26.20
C ASN A 462 -1.59 5.82 -27.17
N ASN A 463 -1.95 6.46 -28.28
CA ASN A 463 -1.00 6.84 -29.32
C ASN A 463 -0.24 8.13 -28.99
N ARG A 464 -0.64 8.85 -27.95
CA ARG A 464 -0.01 10.10 -27.53
C ARG A 464 -0.15 10.29 -26.01
N VAL A 465 0.96 10.11 -25.33
CA VAL A 465 1.17 10.39 -23.91
C VAL A 465 2.24 11.46 -23.81
N VAL A 466 2.04 12.44 -22.94
CA VAL A 466 3.05 13.44 -22.59
C VAL A 466 3.46 13.25 -21.14
N MET A 467 4.76 13.00 -20.94
CA MET A 467 5.40 13.07 -19.63
C MET A 467 6.14 14.41 -19.52
N THR A 468 5.77 15.21 -18.53
CA THR A 468 6.38 16.52 -18.26
C THR A 468 7.31 16.44 -17.06
N PHE A 469 8.58 16.78 -17.24
CA PHE A 469 9.58 16.81 -16.18
C PHE A 469 9.65 18.18 -15.50
N GLY A 470 10.10 18.20 -14.23
CA GLY A 470 10.35 19.42 -13.48
C GLY A 470 11.61 20.19 -13.91
N GLN A 471 12.38 19.67 -14.87
CA GLN A 471 13.58 20.29 -15.45
C GLN A 471 13.63 20.04 -16.96
N PRO A 472 14.27 20.91 -17.76
CA PRO A 472 14.46 20.69 -19.20
C PRO A 472 15.25 19.41 -19.50
N ILE A 473 14.75 18.61 -20.44
CA ILE A 473 15.40 17.40 -20.93
C ILE A 473 16.57 17.80 -21.83
N ARG A 474 17.77 17.27 -21.52
CA ARG A 474 18.94 17.44 -22.38
C ARG A 474 18.94 16.44 -23.53
N ARG A 475 18.70 15.16 -23.21
CA ARG A 475 18.64 14.05 -24.17
C ARG A 475 17.68 13.00 -23.63
N ALA A 476 16.82 12.45 -24.47
CA ALA A 476 16.02 11.29 -24.10
C ALA A 476 16.13 10.19 -25.15
N VAL A 477 16.32 8.95 -24.69
CA VAL A 477 16.31 7.76 -25.54
C VAL A 477 15.38 6.71 -24.94
N VAL A 478 14.74 5.95 -25.81
CA VAL A 478 14.04 4.72 -25.40
C VAL A 478 15.09 3.65 -25.17
N CYS A 479 14.99 2.91 -24.08
CA CYS A 479 15.87 1.79 -23.79
C CYS A 479 15.08 0.55 -23.35
N ASN A 480 15.74 -0.61 -23.38
CA ASN A 480 15.19 -1.84 -22.84
C ASN A 480 15.33 -1.89 -21.31
N LEU A 481 14.94 -3.03 -20.69
CA LEU A 481 15.02 -3.18 -19.23
C LEU A 481 16.46 -3.18 -18.68
N MET A 482 17.44 -3.44 -19.54
CA MET A 482 18.88 -3.42 -19.25
C MET A 482 19.51 -2.05 -19.57
N GLU A 483 18.70 -1.02 -19.81
CA GLU A 483 19.15 0.36 -20.07
C GLU A 483 19.87 0.56 -21.41
N GLU A 484 19.89 -0.48 -22.25
CA GLU A 484 20.48 -0.44 -23.58
C GLU A 484 19.60 0.37 -24.54
N PRO A 485 20.14 1.39 -25.24
CA PRO A 485 19.36 2.21 -26.16
C PRO A 485 18.72 1.40 -27.28
N ALA A 486 17.42 1.62 -27.50
CA ALA A 486 16.62 0.99 -28.54
C ALA A 486 16.17 1.98 -29.62
N GLY A 487 16.29 3.29 -29.37
CA GLY A 487 15.98 4.36 -30.32
C GLY A 487 15.91 5.72 -29.65
N ASP A 488 15.84 6.78 -30.46
CA ASP A 488 15.64 8.13 -29.95
C ASP A 488 14.20 8.31 -29.43
N ALA A 489 14.04 9.08 -28.35
CA ALA A 489 12.72 9.47 -27.88
C ALA A 489 12.35 10.87 -28.40
N SER A 490 11.06 11.14 -28.58
CA SER A 490 10.58 12.45 -29.00
C SER A 490 10.41 13.35 -27.77
N TYR A 491 11.18 14.44 -27.69
CA TYR A 491 11.09 15.39 -26.59
C TYR A 491 11.32 16.84 -27.03
N GLN A 492 10.72 17.79 -26.31
CA GLN A 492 10.93 19.22 -26.49
C GLN A 492 10.84 19.95 -25.14
N GLY A 493 11.91 20.66 -24.76
CA GLY A 493 11.98 21.35 -23.49
C GLY A 493 11.85 20.37 -22.33
N GLN A 494 10.76 20.44 -21.58
CA GLN A 494 10.47 19.57 -20.42
C GLN A 494 9.58 18.37 -20.77
N GLN A 495 9.10 18.27 -22.01
CA GLN A 495 8.07 17.32 -22.40
C GLN A 495 8.65 16.18 -23.22
N LEU A 496 8.34 14.95 -22.83
CA LEU A 496 8.61 13.73 -23.57
C LEU A 496 7.28 13.18 -24.10
N GLU A 497 7.18 12.96 -25.41
CA GLU A 497 5.98 12.43 -26.07
C GLU A 497 6.22 11.01 -26.57
N PHE A 498 5.29 10.09 -26.29
CA PHE A 498 5.37 8.71 -26.73
C PHE A 498 3.99 8.05 -26.89
N ALA A 499 3.93 6.95 -27.65
CA ALA A 499 2.79 6.03 -27.67
C ALA A 499 3.03 4.86 -26.71
N ILE A 500 1.95 4.27 -26.19
CA ILE A 500 2.00 3.06 -25.35
C ILE A 500 0.90 2.08 -25.74
N ALA A 501 1.26 0.79 -25.83
CA ALA A 501 0.35 -0.31 -26.08
C ALA A 501 -0.20 -0.90 -24.76
N PRO A 502 -1.31 -1.66 -24.82
CA PRO A 502 -1.86 -2.34 -23.65
C PRO A 502 -0.80 -3.21 -22.95
N TYR A 503 -0.62 -3.03 -21.64
CA TYR A 503 0.38 -3.71 -20.82
C TYR A 503 1.85 -3.56 -21.26
N GLU A 504 2.16 -2.54 -22.07
CA GLU A 504 3.55 -2.25 -22.44
C GLU A 504 4.31 -1.68 -21.24
N ILE A 505 5.53 -2.17 -21.04
CA ILE A 505 6.53 -1.59 -20.14
C ILE A 505 7.46 -0.75 -20.99
N LYS A 506 7.65 0.51 -20.61
CA LYS A 506 8.49 1.45 -21.35
C LYS A 506 9.54 2.05 -20.44
N THR A 507 10.78 2.07 -20.92
CA THR A 507 11.92 2.65 -20.20
C THR A 507 12.52 3.77 -21.03
N PHE A 508 12.75 4.90 -20.38
CA PHE A 508 13.45 6.04 -20.95
C PHE A 508 14.70 6.32 -20.14
N LYS A 509 15.75 6.71 -20.85
CA LYS A 509 16.97 7.24 -20.26
C LYS A 509 17.07 8.72 -20.63
N ILE A 510 17.13 9.58 -19.62
CA ILE A 510 16.98 11.05 -19.73
C ILE A 510 18.15 11.83 -19.13
#